data_AF-A0A962QRX7-F1
#
_entry.id   AF-A0A962QRX7-F1
#
_cell.length_a   1.000
_cell.length_b   1.000
_cell.length_c   1.000
_cell.angle_alpha   90.00
_cell.angle_beta   90.00
_cell.angle_gamma   90.00
#
_symmetry.space_group_name_H-M   'P 1'
#
loop_
_entity.id
_entity.type
_entity.pdbx_description
1 polymer ?
#
loop_
_entity_poly.entity_id
_entity_poly.type
_entity_poly.pdbx_seq_one_letter_code
_entity_poly.pdbx_strand_id
1 'polypeptide(L)'
;KGWYNMGVCGDAKWPYTSGKPGSLTVERAKDARANTIGAYYRVQPSIADFHAAINEGGAVFCSATTHGGWMRPDKRTGTIPHTKEEQGGHAFAIVGYNSKGFWVQNSWGKTWGKAGLGLWQYEDWLQNVMDAWVFSLALPTPQIWHLPQTSERNRSGIVVKPRPARSEIAGHFIHVDDGEFHDKGRYWSNAEDVRATAGLVAGSTQKYQHLLLYAHGGLNSPTDSARRIAAMKGTFKKNGIYPYHFMYDTGLLEEVKDVVLRRKDTTEERAGGISDWTDRLLEWGTRIPGRALWREMKEGARLPFLPERAGSQTLAIWLTELARRQDDRLKVHLCGHSTGAILLARLLETMEVLAPTLRISSCTLFAPAASVALFESHYYPYLVTPPTAFGVDRMQVFNLDDRLELEDTVGGVYRKSLLYLVS
;
A
#
# COMPACT_ATOMS: atom_id res chain seq x y z
N LYS A 1 -0.01 -1.22 11.74
CA LYS A 1 -1.12 -0.24 11.93
C LYS A 1 -2.37 -0.61 11.10
N GLY A 2 -2.84 -1.87 11.14
CA GLY A 2 -3.96 -2.32 10.32
C GLY A 2 -5.30 -1.68 10.70
N TRP A 3 -5.65 -1.72 12.00
CA TRP A 3 -6.90 -1.20 12.52
C TRP A 3 -7.13 0.28 12.17
N TYR A 4 -6.12 1.15 12.34
CA TYR A 4 -6.21 2.55 11.93
C TYR A 4 -6.52 2.74 10.43
N ASN A 5 -5.94 1.92 9.55
CA ASN A 5 -6.08 2.11 8.10
C ASN A 5 -7.32 1.44 7.49
N MET A 6 -7.88 0.41 8.16
CA MET A 6 -8.92 -0.46 7.60
C MET A 6 -10.14 -0.67 8.50
N GLY A 7 -10.07 -0.31 9.79
CA GLY A 7 -11.07 -0.72 10.78
C GLY A 7 -10.97 -2.20 11.16
N VAL A 8 -11.95 -2.71 11.90
CA VAL A 8 -12.07 -4.14 12.30
C VAL A 8 -13.48 -4.65 12.02
N CYS A 9 -13.57 -5.77 11.30
CA CYS A 9 -14.85 -6.44 11.02
C CYS A 9 -15.36 -7.15 12.28
N GLY A 10 -16.68 -7.19 12.47
CA GLY A 10 -17.31 -7.95 13.55
C GLY A 10 -17.08 -9.45 13.41
N ASP A 11 -16.98 -10.15 14.55
CA ASP A 11 -16.75 -11.60 14.62
C ASP A 11 -17.84 -12.40 13.90
N ALA A 12 -19.10 -11.95 13.92
CA ALA A 12 -20.20 -12.58 13.19
C ALA A 12 -19.99 -12.69 11.67
N LYS A 13 -19.19 -11.78 11.07
CA LYS A 13 -18.88 -11.76 9.63
C LYS A 13 -17.51 -12.36 9.29
N TRP A 14 -16.62 -12.43 10.27
CA TRP A 14 -15.30 -13.03 10.13
C TRP A 14 -14.88 -13.73 11.42
N PRO A 15 -15.49 -14.89 11.74
CA PRO A 15 -15.22 -15.58 12.99
C PRO A 15 -13.82 -16.17 13.00
N TYR A 16 -13.16 -16.12 14.16
CA TYR A 16 -11.85 -16.72 14.32
C TYR A 16 -11.91 -18.25 14.17
N THR A 17 -11.12 -18.78 13.24
CA THR A 17 -10.92 -20.22 13.08
C THR A 17 -9.42 -20.52 13.01
N SER A 18 -8.93 -21.32 13.96
CA SER A 18 -7.50 -21.67 14.02
C SER A 18 -7.03 -22.29 12.70
N GLY A 19 -5.88 -21.84 12.21
CA GLY A 19 -5.30 -22.29 10.93
C GLY A 19 -6.08 -21.87 9.68
N LYS A 20 -7.16 -21.10 9.80
CA LYS A 20 -8.00 -20.65 8.68
C LYS A 20 -8.23 -19.13 8.74
N PRO A 21 -7.23 -18.32 8.36
CA PRO A 21 -7.32 -16.87 8.46
C PRO A 21 -8.43 -16.27 7.58
N GLY A 22 -8.81 -16.93 6.48
CA GLY A 22 -9.77 -16.41 5.51
C GLY A 22 -9.24 -15.16 4.78
N SER A 23 -10.14 -14.44 4.11
CA SER A 23 -9.78 -13.27 3.28
C SER A 23 -10.61 -12.03 3.57
N LEU A 24 -10.06 -10.85 3.30
CA LEU A 24 -10.79 -9.59 3.45
C LEU A 24 -11.74 -9.40 2.27
N THR A 25 -12.98 -9.89 2.40
CA THR A 25 -14.04 -9.67 1.42
C THR A 25 -14.53 -8.21 1.43
N VAL A 26 -15.23 -7.81 0.37
CA VAL A 26 -15.85 -6.47 0.28
C VAL A 26 -16.82 -6.23 1.43
N GLU A 27 -17.60 -7.23 1.80
CA GLU A 27 -18.55 -7.13 2.91
C GLU A 27 -17.82 -6.89 4.24
N ARG A 28 -16.77 -7.68 4.51
CA ARG A 28 -15.91 -7.52 5.69
C ARG A 28 -15.23 -6.15 5.71
N ALA A 29 -14.75 -5.68 4.56
CA ALA A 29 -14.11 -4.37 4.41
C ALA A 29 -15.09 -3.20 4.57
N LYS A 30 -16.38 -3.38 4.27
CA LYS A 30 -17.43 -2.38 4.53
C LYS A 30 -17.79 -2.37 6.00
N ASP A 31 -17.97 -3.53 6.61
CA ASP A 31 -18.28 -3.68 8.03
C ASP A 31 -17.17 -3.11 8.92
N ALA A 32 -15.91 -3.36 8.54
CA ALA A 32 -14.76 -2.84 9.27
C ALA A 32 -14.77 -1.32 9.45
N ARG A 33 -15.36 -0.57 8.49
CA ARG A 33 -15.46 0.90 8.54
C ARG A 33 -16.37 1.41 9.65
N ALA A 34 -17.19 0.55 10.25
CA ALA A 34 -18.00 0.89 11.41
C ALA A 34 -17.20 0.85 12.71
N ASN A 35 -16.06 0.13 12.77
CA ASN A 35 -15.28 -0.06 14.01
C ASN A 35 -13.86 0.48 13.85
N THR A 36 -13.70 1.78 13.99
CA THR A 36 -12.49 2.51 13.65
C THR A 36 -11.88 3.15 14.88
N ILE A 37 -10.55 3.26 14.91
CA ILE A 37 -9.86 3.94 16.00
C ILE A 37 -9.89 5.44 15.71
N GLY A 38 -10.30 6.22 16.71
CA GLY A 38 -10.15 7.68 16.68
C GLY A 38 -8.75 8.12 17.03
N ALA A 39 -8.20 7.57 18.12
CA ALA A 39 -6.83 7.84 18.54
C ALA A 39 -6.15 6.60 19.11
N TYR A 40 -4.84 6.52 18.96
CA TYR A 40 -4.01 5.52 19.60
C TYR A 40 -2.72 6.16 20.09
N TYR A 41 -2.31 5.81 21.30
CA TYR A 41 -1.14 6.38 21.96
C TYR A 41 -0.25 5.28 22.49
N ARG A 42 1.06 5.48 22.33
CA ARG A 42 2.06 4.62 22.96
C ARG A 42 2.17 5.02 24.43
N VAL A 43 2.09 4.05 25.32
CA VAL A 43 2.26 4.25 26.75
C VAL A 43 3.72 4.01 27.09
N GLN A 44 4.34 4.94 27.82
CA GLN A 44 5.71 4.74 28.29
C GLN A 44 5.74 3.68 29.39
N PRO A 45 6.83 2.90 29.51
CA PRO A 45 6.97 1.86 30.53
C PRO A 45 7.22 2.47 31.92
N SER A 46 6.26 3.26 32.41
CA SER A 46 6.22 3.82 33.76
C SER A 46 4.94 3.36 34.45
N ILE A 47 5.03 3.07 35.76
CA ILE A 47 3.89 2.59 36.54
C ILE A 47 2.75 3.62 36.52
N ALA A 48 3.09 4.90 36.68
CA ALA A 48 2.11 5.99 36.67
C ALA A 48 1.37 6.09 35.33
N ASP A 49 2.09 5.97 34.20
CA ASP A 49 1.47 6.04 32.88
C ASP A 49 0.57 4.82 32.62
N PHE A 50 0.97 3.62 33.06
CA PHE A 50 0.14 2.42 32.95
C PHE A 50 -1.12 2.53 33.82
N HIS A 51 -1.00 3.01 35.06
CA HIS A 51 -2.17 3.21 35.93
C HIS A 51 -3.14 4.24 35.33
N ALA A 52 -2.64 5.38 34.87
CA ALA A 52 -3.45 6.39 34.19
C ALA A 52 -4.11 5.82 32.92
N ALA A 53 -3.34 5.11 32.09
CA ALA A 53 -3.82 4.50 30.85
C ALA A 53 -4.91 3.44 31.09
N ILE A 54 -4.80 2.63 32.14
CA ILE A 54 -5.83 1.65 32.52
C ILE A 54 -7.09 2.36 33.03
N ASN A 55 -6.94 3.40 33.86
CA ASN A 55 -8.08 4.11 34.43
C ASN A 55 -8.87 4.90 33.37
N GLU A 56 -8.19 5.53 32.42
CA GLU A 56 -8.83 6.34 31.37
C GLU A 56 -9.24 5.50 30.15
N GLY A 57 -8.39 4.56 29.73
CA GLY A 57 -8.58 3.75 28.53
C GLY A 57 -9.25 2.39 28.77
N GLY A 58 -9.41 1.99 30.03
CA GLY A 58 -9.99 0.69 30.44
C GLY A 58 -9.06 -0.51 30.26
N ALA A 59 -8.14 -0.47 29.29
CA ALA A 59 -7.14 -1.51 29.07
C ALA A 59 -5.90 -0.96 28.35
N VAL A 60 -4.76 -1.60 28.60
CA VAL A 60 -3.50 -1.36 27.87
C VAL A 60 -3.14 -2.62 27.09
N PHE A 61 -2.97 -2.50 25.79
CA PHE A 61 -2.54 -3.62 24.93
C PHE A 61 -1.02 -3.64 24.89
N CYS A 62 -0.44 -4.72 25.41
CA CYS A 62 0.97 -4.82 25.71
C CYS A 62 1.59 -6.02 24.96
N SER A 63 2.85 -5.88 24.55
CA SER A 63 3.71 -7.01 24.20
C SER A 63 4.84 -7.16 25.22
N ALA A 64 5.25 -8.40 25.44
CA ALA A 64 6.32 -8.74 26.37
C ALA A 64 7.11 -9.96 25.90
N THR A 65 8.36 -10.05 26.33
CA THR A 65 9.13 -11.28 26.27
C THR A 65 8.61 -12.24 27.34
N THR A 66 7.96 -13.31 26.92
CA THR A 66 7.44 -14.33 27.83
C THR A 66 8.53 -15.31 28.25
N HIS A 67 8.30 -15.96 29.39
CA HIS A 67 9.20 -16.95 29.97
C HIS A 67 8.42 -18.17 30.47
N GLY A 68 9.12 -19.24 30.87
CA GLY A 68 8.52 -20.54 31.26
C GLY A 68 7.39 -20.45 32.30
N GLY A 69 7.42 -19.44 33.19
CA GLY A 69 6.34 -19.10 34.11
C GLY A 69 4.96 -18.85 33.49
N TRP A 70 4.92 -18.30 32.27
CA TRP A 70 3.68 -18.05 31.53
C TRP A 70 2.94 -19.35 31.18
N MET A 71 3.65 -20.49 31.12
CA MET A 71 3.04 -21.79 30.88
C MET A 71 2.39 -22.39 32.13
N ARG A 72 2.72 -21.87 33.32
CA ARG A 72 2.31 -22.45 34.61
C ARG A 72 1.91 -21.36 35.63
N PRO A 73 0.96 -20.46 35.30
CA PRO A 73 0.44 -19.52 36.28
C PRO A 73 -0.27 -20.25 37.43
N ASP A 74 -0.16 -19.70 38.64
CA ASP A 74 -0.87 -20.24 39.81
C ASP A 74 -2.38 -20.04 39.62
N LYS A 75 -3.16 -21.14 39.61
CA LYS A 75 -4.59 -21.09 39.34
C LYS A 75 -5.41 -20.38 40.43
N ARG A 76 -4.90 -20.31 41.66
CA ARG A 76 -5.60 -19.73 42.81
C ARG A 76 -5.32 -18.23 42.93
N THR A 77 -4.05 -17.88 42.88
CA THR A 77 -3.58 -16.50 43.04
C THR A 77 -3.56 -15.74 41.72
N GLY A 78 -3.44 -16.44 40.59
CA GLY A 78 -3.23 -15.87 39.26
C GLY A 78 -1.77 -15.52 38.97
N THR A 79 -0.88 -15.58 39.96
CA THR A 79 0.51 -15.15 39.81
C THR A 79 1.23 -15.91 38.71
N ILE A 80 1.86 -15.18 37.80
CA ILE A 80 2.80 -15.72 36.82
C ILE A 80 4.17 -15.81 37.52
N PRO A 81 4.70 -17.00 37.81
CA PRO A 81 5.97 -17.12 38.51
C PRO A 81 7.11 -16.69 37.58
N HIS A 82 7.90 -15.68 37.97
CA HIS A 82 9.00 -15.23 37.13
C HIS A 82 10.09 -16.30 36.99
N THR A 83 10.55 -16.53 35.76
CA THR A 83 11.59 -17.52 35.43
C THR A 83 12.53 -16.95 34.39
N LYS A 84 13.82 -17.30 34.43
CA LYS A 84 14.83 -16.81 33.47
C LYS A 84 14.77 -17.46 32.08
N GLU A 85 13.99 -18.54 31.93
CA GLU A 85 13.87 -19.26 30.67
C GLU A 85 12.93 -18.52 29.71
N GLU A 86 13.51 -17.75 28.78
CA GLU A 86 12.78 -17.05 27.73
C GLU A 86 12.08 -18.03 26.76
N GLN A 87 10.85 -17.70 26.38
CA GLN A 87 10.00 -18.47 25.47
C GLN A 87 9.66 -17.68 24.18
N GLY A 88 9.94 -16.37 24.15
CA GLY A 88 9.73 -15.49 23.00
C GLY A 88 8.66 -14.41 23.24
N GLY A 89 8.38 -13.61 22.21
CA GLY A 89 7.45 -12.48 22.31
C GLY A 89 5.98 -12.89 22.26
N HIS A 90 5.15 -12.28 23.11
CA HIS A 90 3.69 -12.45 23.11
C HIS A 90 2.97 -11.11 23.31
N ALA A 91 1.70 -11.03 22.91
CA ALA A 91 0.86 -9.84 23.08
C ALA A 91 -0.46 -10.17 23.77
N PHE A 92 -0.88 -9.29 24.67
CA PHE A 92 -2.04 -9.46 25.57
C PHE A 92 -2.60 -8.11 26.03
N ALA A 93 -3.69 -8.12 26.78
CA ALA A 93 -4.28 -6.92 27.38
C ALA A 93 -4.01 -6.88 28.89
N ILE A 94 -3.62 -5.73 29.41
CA ILE A 94 -3.60 -5.41 30.83
C ILE A 94 -4.91 -4.71 31.15
N VAL A 95 -5.67 -5.26 32.11
CA VAL A 95 -7.06 -4.87 32.41
C VAL A 95 -7.24 -4.37 33.84
N GLY A 96 -6.16 -4.30 34.62
CA GLY A 96 -6.19 -3.85 36.00
C GLY A 96 -4.83 -3.97 36.67
N TYR A 97 -4.76 -3.56 37.93
CA TYR A 97 -3.54 -3.65 38.73
C TYR A 97 -3.88 -3.75 40.22
N ASN A 98 -2.90 -4.13 41.02
CA ASN A 98 -2.95 -4.06 42.48
C ASN A 98 -1.55 -3.71 43.03
N SER A 99 -1.35 -3.85 44.34
CA SER A 99 -0.06 -3.58 44.98
C SER A 99 1.08 -4.52 44.56
N LYS A 100 0.79 -5.62 43.86
CA LYS A 100 1.77 -6.66 43.47
C LYS A 100 2.11 -6.67 41.98
N GLY A 101 1.22 -6.15 41.13
CA GLY A 101 1.45 -6.17 39.69
C GLY A 101 0.21 -5.87 38.87
N PHE A 102 0.31 -6.16 37.57
CA PHE A 102 -0.72 -5.96 36.56
C PHE A 102 -1.53 -7.24 36.33
N TRP A 103 -2.85 -7.08 36.23
CA TRP A 103 -3.73 -8.16 35.78
C TRP A 103 -3.77 -8.19 34.25
N VAL A 104 -3.28 -9.29 33.69
CA VAL A 104 -3.23 -9.57 32.26
C VAL A 104 -4.39 -10.48 31.87
N GLN A 105 -5.16 -10.09 30.86
CA GLN A 105 -6.06 -10.95 30.11
C GLN A 105 -5.34 -11.55 28.92
N ASN A 106 -5.17 -12.87 28.94
CA ASN A 106 -4.48 -13.62 27.89
C ASN A 106 -5.47 -14.22 26.87
N SER A 107 -4.95 -14.71 25.74
CA SER A 107 -5.69 -15.29 24.62
C SER A 107 -5.62 -16.82 24.58
N TRP A 108 -5.13 -17.49 25.63
CA TRP A 108 -4.98 -18.95 25.72
C TRP A 108 -6.17 -19.67 26.38
N GLY A 109 -7.35 -19.04 26.35
CA GLY A 109 -8.59 -19.61 26.86
C GLY A 109 -8.77 -19.47 28.38
N LYS A 110 -9.97 -19.80 28.85
CA LYS A 110 -10.38 -19.60 30.25
C LYS A 110 -9.69 -20.55 31.24
N THR A 111 -9.09 -21.64 30.75
CA THR A 111 -8.37 -22.61 31.60
C THR A 111 -6.97 -22.16 31.96
N TRP A 112 -6.44 -21.14 31.28
CA TRP A 112 -5.15 -20.55 31.60
C TRP A 112 -5.25 -19.61 32.79
N GLY A 113 -4.29 -19.72 33.72
CA GLY A 113 -4.24 -18.88 34.92
C GLY A 113 -5.52 -18.94 35.75
N LYS A 114 -5.97 -17.76 36.18
CA LYS A 114 -7.21 -17.56 36.92
C LYS A 114 -8.32 -17.12 35.96
N ALA A 115 -9.02 -18.10 35.38
CA ALA A 115 -10.12 -17.86 34.44
C ALA A 115 -9.72 -17.06 33.16
N GLY A 116 -8.50 -17.26 32.66
CA GLY A 116 -7.92 -16.50 31.54
C GLY A 116 -7.11 -15.27 31.96
N LEU A 117 -7.04 -14.98 33.27
CA LEU A 117 -6.26 -13.88 33.83
C LEU A 117 -4.97 -14.36 34.49
N GLY A 118 -3.93 -13.53 34.44
CA GLY A 118 -2.67 -13.73 35.15
C GLY A 118 -2.20 -12.45 35.84
N LEU A 119 -1.59 -12.56 37.01
CA LEU A 119 -0.96 -11.44 37.71
C LEU A 119 0.52 -11.41 37.34
N TRP A 120 0.88 -10.43 36.51
CA TRP A 120 2.24 -10.15 36.07
C TRP A 120 2.90 -9.16 37.04
N GLN A 121 3.93 -9.61 37.76
CA GLN A 121 4.53 -8.85 38.85
C GLN A 121 5.30 -7.64 38.31
N TYR A 122 5.42 -6.55 39.09
CA TYR A 122 6.04 -5.32 38.61
C TYR A 122 7.52 -5.48 38.22
N GLU A 123 8.27 -6.32 38.93
CA GLU A 123 9.69 -6.59 38.64
C GLU A 123 9.86 -7.35 37.33
N ASP A 124 8.95 -8.27 37.06
CA ASP A 124 8.87 -9.04 35.83
C ASP A 124 8.43 -8.15 34.65
N TRP A 125 7.39 -7.34 34.86
CA TRP A 125 6.93 -6.34 33.90
C TRP A 125 8.03 -5.38 33.46
N LEU A 126 8.77 -4.82 34.40
CA LEU A 126 9.82 -3.84 34.13
C LEU A 126 10.94 -4.42 33.26
N GLN A 127 11.25 -5.72 33.44
CA GLN A 127 12.31 -6.40 32.70
C GLN A 127 11.87 -6.85 31.30
N ASN A 128 10.59 -7.21 31.14
CA ASN A 128 10.12 -7.96 29.98
C ASN A 128 9.14 -7.19 29.09
N VAL A 129 8.68 -6.00 29.48
CA VAL A 129 7.80 -5.17 28.62
C VAL A 129 8.53 -4.71 27.36
N MET A 130 7.90 -4.89 26.20
CA MET A 130 8.46 -4.50 24.91
C MET A 130 7.76 -3.25 24.35
N ASP A 131 6.43 -3.28 24.33
CA ASP A 131 5.62 -2.19 23.77
C ASP A 131 4.23 -2.15 24.39
N ALA A 132 3.63 -0.96 24.51
CA ALA A 132 2.34 -0.77 25.14
C ALA A 132 1.53 0.34 24.48
N TRP A 133 0.24 0.08 24.26
CA TRP A 133 -0.66 0.98 23.53
C TRP A 133 -2.04 1.06 24.18
N VAL A 134 -2.62 2.25 24.12
CA VAL A 134 -4.05 2.49 24.35
C VAL A 134 -4.75 2.90 23.07
N PHE A 135 -6.01 2.53 22.94
CA PHE A 135 -6.85 2.83 21.79
C PHE A 135 -8.16 3.47 22.24
N SER A 136 -8.55 4.55 21.59
CA SER A 136 -9.86 5.18 21.74
C SER A 136 -10.66 4.97 20.46
N LEU A 137 -11.84 4.37 20.58
CA LEU A 137 -12.74 4.18 19.45
C LEU A 137 -13.26 5.54 18.94
N ALA A 138 -13.38 5.68 17.63
CA ALA A 138 -14.12 6.79 17.04
C ALA A 138 -15.61 6.46 17.01
N LEU A 139 -16.45 7.50 16.94
CA LEU A 139 -17.82 7.32 16.49
C LEU A 139 -17.82 6.69 15.08
N PRO A 140 -18.68 5.69 14.81
CA PRO A 140 -18.81 5.14 13.48
C PRO A 140 -19.23 6.24 12.49
N THR A 141 -18.33 6.61 11.58
CA THR A 141 -18.62 7.60 10.53
C THR A 141 -18.38 7.01 9.12
N PRO A 142 -19.06 5.90 8.75
CA PRO A 142 -18.85 5.24 7.45
C PRO A 142 -19.16 6.18 6.26
N GLN A 143 -20.02 7.17 6.45
CA GLN A 143 -20.42 8.16 5.47
C GLN A 143 -19.28 9.11 5.04
N ILE A 144 -18.29 9.37 5.90
CA ILE A 144 -17.13 10.21 5.56
C ILE A 144 -15.84 9.41 5.35
N TRP A 145 -15.89 8.08 5.53
CA TRP A 145 -14.72 7.20 5.47
C TRP A 145 -13.97 7.20 4.13
N HIS A 146 -14.65 7.59 3.05
CA HIS A 146 -14.09 7.65 1.70
C HIS A 146 -13.63 9.06 1.29
N LEU A 147 -13.83 10.06 2.15
CA LEU A 147 -13.46 11.43 1.92
C LEU A 147 -11.97 11.64 2.27
N PRO A 148 -11.26 12.49 1.52
CA PRO A 148 -9.87 12.81 1.81
C PRO A 148 -9.78 13.51 3.17
N GLN A 149 -8.77 13.14 3.97
CA GLN A 149 -8.47 13.89 5.18
C GLN A 149 -8.08 15.32 4.81
N THR A 150 -8.78 16.31 5.35
CA THR A 150 -8.37 17.71 5.27
C THR A 150 -6.99 17.84 5.88
N SER A 151 -6.07 18.53 5.18
CA SER A 151 -4.71 18.75 5.64
C SER A 151 -4.70 19.37 7.03
N GLU A 152 -4.17 18.64 8.03
CA GLU A 152 -3.87 19.21 9.34
C GLU A 152 -2.78 20.27 9.17
N ARG A 153 -3.11 21.52 9.49
CA ARG A 153 -2.12 22.58 9.67
C ARG A 153 -1.57 22.45 11.09
N ASN A 154 -0.37 21.93 11.25
CA ASN A 154 0.36 22.08 12.51
C ASN A 154 0.60 23.57 12.79
N ARG A 155 0.61 23.97 14.07
CA ARG A 155 0.88 25.35 14.53
C ARG A 155 2.22 25.94 14.02
N SER A 156 3.12 25.11 13.47
CA SER A 156 4.39 25.49 12.86
C SER A 156 4.31 25.88 11.37
N GLY A 157 3.13 25.89 10.75
CA GLY A 157 2.95 26.26 9.34
C GLY A 157 3.47 25.22 8.33
N ILE A 158 4.08 24.12 8.79
CA ILE A 158 4.51 23.01 7.94
C ILE A 158 3.28 22.18 7.55
N VAL A 159 2.92 22.24 6.27
CA VAL A 159 1.88 21.39 5.68
C VAL A 159 2.44 19.97 5.51
N VAL A 160 2.14 19.08 6.44
CA VAL A 160 2.37 17.64 6.23
C VAL A 160 1.29 17.16 5.25
N LYS A 161 1.68 16.84 4.01
CA LYS A 161 0.73 16.24 3.04
C LYS A 161 0.20 14.92 3.62
N PRO A 162 -1.10 14.80 3.95
CA PRO A 162 -1.62 13.60 4.56
C PRO A 162 -1.38 12.39 3.66
N ARG A 163 -1.08 11.24 4.28
CA ARG A 163 -0.95 9.96 3.59
C ARG A 163 -2.33 9.32 3.53
N PRO A 164 -2.90 9.02 2.35
CA PRO A 164 -4.21 8.38 2.26
C PRO A 164 -4.28 7.09 3.08
N ALA A 165 -5.41 6.82 3.72
CA ALA A 165 -5.64 5.51 4.34
C ALA A 165 -5.83 4.48 3.22
N ARG A 166 -5.40 3.23 3.41
CA ARG A 166 -5.63 2.18 2.40
C ARG A 166 -7.11 2.04 2.08
N SER A 167 -7.97 2.08 3.09
CA SER A 167 -9.42 1.95 2.93
C SER A 167 -10.06 3.05 2.08
N GLU A 168 -9.43 4.22 1.96
CA GLU A 168 -9.85 5.28 1.05
C GLU A 168 -9.68 4.82 -0.40
N ILE A 169 -8.59 4.13 -0.73
CA ILE A 169 -8.24 3.75 -2.10
C ILE A 169 -8.42 2.25 -2.39
N ALA A 170 -8.88 1.46 -1.41
CA ALA A 170 -9.07 0.01 -1.54
C ALA A 170 -10.00 -0.31 -2.73
N GLY A 171 -9.59 -1.29 -3.53
CA GLY A 171 -10.25 -1.66 -4.79
C GLY A 171 -9.92 -0.75 -5.98
N HIS A 172 -8.97 0.16 -5.86
CA HIS A 172 -8.53 1.02 -6.98
C HIS A 172 -7.06 0.84 -7.34
N PHE A 173 -6.37 -0.16 -6.78
CA PHE A 173 -4.97 -0.40 -7.09
C PHE A 173 -4.58 -1.86 -6.94
N ILE A 174 -3.48 -2.21 -7.60
CA ILE A 174 -2.60 -3.31 -7.26
C ILE A 174 -1.25 -2.73 -6.83
N HIS A 175 -0.64 -3.32 -5.81
CA HIS A 175 0.73 -3.06 -5.39
C HIS A 175 1.60 -4.27 -5.71
N VAL A 176 2.53 -4.07 -6.65
CA VAL A 176 3.50 -5.06 -7.09
C VAL A 176 4.88 -4.68 -6.59
N ASP A 177 5.60 -5.65 -6.05
CA ASP A 177 6.98 -5.53 -5.58
C ASP A 177 7.76 -6.75 -6.08
N ASP A 178 8.86 -6.53 -6.80
CA ASP A 178 9.64 -7.59 -7.48
C ASP A 178 8.82 -8.58 -8.32
N GLY A 179 7.75 -8.08 -8.95
CA GLY A 179 6.81 -8.87 -9.75
C GLY A 179 5.79 -9.67 -8.92
N GLU A 180 5.88 -9.67 -7.60
CA GLU A 180 4.94 -10.33 -6.69
C GLU A 180 3.94 -9.36 -6.07
N PHE A 181 2.85 -9.91 -5.54
CA PHE A 181 1.90 -9.12 -4.77
C PHE A 181 2.55 -8.64 -3.48
N HIS A 182 2.55 -7.33 -3.24
CA HIS A 182 2.94 -6.80 -1.95
C HIS A 182 1.78 -6.97 -0.96
N ASP A 183 1.76 -8.10 -0.25
CA ASP A 183 0.67 -8.55 0.63
C ASP A 183 0.76 -8.00 2.07
N LYS A 184 1.80 -7.21 2.37
CA LYS A 184 2.09 -6.63 3.68
C LYS A 184 2.13 -5.10 3.63
N GLY A 185 2.32 -4.49 4.81
CA GLY A 185 2.46 -3.04 4.92
C GLY A 185 1.15 -2.25 4.77
N ARG A 186 1.27 -0.94 4.51
CA ARG A 186 0.11 -0.01 4.52
C ARG A 186 -0.79 -0.21 3.31
N TYR A 187 -0.21 -0.28 2.12
CA TYR A 187 -0.94 -0.39 0.85
C TYR A 187 -0.77 -1.80 0.28
N TRP A 188 -1.23 -2.80 1.04
CA TRP A 188 -1.14 -4.18 0.58
C TRP A 188 -2.18 -4.49 -0.52
N SER A 189 -1.90 -5.47 -1.37
CA SER A 189 -2.87 -6.06 -2.30
C SER A 189 -2.53 -7.53 -2.54
N ASN A 190 -3.51 -8.33 -2.94
CA ASN A 190 -3.32 -9.73 -3.31
C ASN A 190 -4.35 -10.15 -4.36
N ALA A 191 -4.22 -11.37 -4.90
CA ALA A 191 -5.13 -11.88 -5.92
C ALA A 191 -6.61 -11.89 -5.50
N GLU A 192 -6.92 -12.10 -4.22
CA GLU A 192 -8.30 -12.09 -3.73
C GLU A 192 -8.89 -10.66 -3.70
N ASP A 193 -8.10 -9.66 -3.32
CA ASP A 193 -8.48 -8.24 -3.35
C ASP A 193 -8.74 -7.76 -4.80
N VAL A 194 -7.91 -8.21 -5.75
CA VAL A 194 -8.13 -8.00 -7.19
C VAL A 194 -9.43 -8.65 -7.63
N ARG A 195 -9.64 -9.94 -7.32
CA ARG A 195 -10.82 -10.70 -7.75
C ARG A 195 -12.11 -10.14 -7.19
N ALA A 196 -12.11 -9.76 -5.92
CA ALA A 196 -13.26 -9.12 -5.28
C ALA A 196 -13.62 -7.79 -5.98
N THR A 197 -12.61 -7.00 -6.34
CA THR A 197 -12.79 -5.75 -7.09
C THR A 197 -13.30 -6.00 -8.51
N ALA A 198 -12.66 -6.90 -9.25
CA ALA A 198 -13.02 -7.23 -10.61
C ALA A 198 -14.46 -7.77 -10.70
N GLY A 199 -14.84 -8.68 -9.81
CA GLY A 199 -16.20 -9.21 -9.72
C GLY A 199 -17.25 -8.13 -9.41
N LEU A 200 -16.96 -7.20 -8.50
CA LEU A 200 -17.85 -6.06 -8.22
C LEU A 200 -18.06 -5.18 -9.46
N VAL A 201 -16.97 -4.87 -10.19
CA VAL A 201 -17.04 -4.01 -11.37
C VAL A 201 -17.75 -4.72 -12.51
N ALA A 202 -17.49 -6.01 -12.70
CA ALA A 202 -18.18 -6.86 -13.66
C ALA A 202 -19.70 -6.88 -13.40
N GLY A 203 -20.12 -7.04 -12.14
CA GLY A 203 -21.55 -7.01 -11.75
C GLY A 203 -22.20 -5.62 -11.76
N SER A 204 -21.42 -4.54 -11.82
CA SER A 204 -21.93 -3.15 -11.79
C SER A 204 -22.26 -2.61 -13.19
N THR A 205 -23.03 -3.35 -13.98
CA THR A 205 -23.21 -3.12 -15.43
C THR A 205 -23.76 -1.73 -15.78
N GLN A 206 -24.71 -1.24 -14.99
CA GLN A 206 -25.33 0.08 -15.18
C GLN A 206 -24.43 1.23 -14.73
N LYS A 207 -23.48 0.99 -13.82
CA LYS A 207 -22.69 2.06 -13.20
C LYS A 207 -21.39 2.36 -13.92
N TYR A 208 -20.70 1.32 -14.39
CA TYR A 208 -19.40 1.49 -15.04
C TYR A 208 -19.43 0.89 -16.44
N GLN A 209 -19.21 1.72 -17.45
CA GLN A 209 -19.09 1.34 -18.87
C GLN A 209 -17.64 1.34 -19.33
N HIS A 210 -16.72 1.80 -18.49
CA HIS A 210 -15.30 1.92 -18.81
C HIS A 210 -14.44 1.39 -17.66
N LEU A 211 -13.42 0.60 -17.99
CA LEU A 211 -12.32 0.23 -17.10
C LEU A 211 -11.07 0.97 -17.56
N LEU A 212 -10.41 1.68 -16.64
CA LEU A 212 -9.13 2.33 -16.90
C LEU A 212 -8.04 1.62 -16.11
N LEU A 213 -7.07 1.01 -16.79
CA LEU A 213 -5.84 0.51 -16.20
C LEU A 213 -4.78 1.63 -16.26
N TYR A 214 -4.35 2.11 -15.10
CA TYR A 214 -3.45 3.26 -15.00
C TYR A 214 -2.07 2.82 -14.50
N ALA A 215 -1.04 2.97 -15.33
CA ALA A 215 0.36 2.76 -14.99
C ALA A 215 1.03 4.07 -14.55
N HIS A 216 1.42 4.15 -13.29
CA HIS A 216 2.19 5.28 -12.78
C HIS A 216 3.64 5.27 -13.30
N GLY A 217 4.41 6.33 -13.05
CA GLY A 217 5.85 6.32 -13.32
C GLY A 217 6.61 5.52 -12.26
N GLY A 218 7.82 5.05 -12.58
CA GLY A 218 8.62 4.14 -11.76
C GLY A 218 9.29 4.81 -10.57
N LEU A 219 9.51 6.13 -10.62
CA LEU A 219 10.08 6.89 -9.51
C LEU A 219 9.00 7.38 -8.51
N ASN A 220 7.88 6.67 -8.38
CA ASN A 220 6.83 7.05 -7.43
C ASN A 220 6.89 6.18 -6.18
N SER A 221 6.92 6.82 -5.01
CA SER A 221 6.71 6.09 -3.77
C SER A 221 5.29 5.49 -3.73
N PRO A 222 5.07 4.37 -3.03
CA PRO A 222 3.72 3.86 -2.79
C PRO A 222 2.77 4.91 -2.21
N THR A 223 3.31 5.86 -1.43
CA THR A 223 2.53 6.97 -0.87
C THR A 223 2.12 7.99 -1.92
N ASP A 224 2.97 8.30 -2.90
CA ASP A 224 2.63 9.26 -3.96
C ASP A 224 1.63 8.68 -4.95
N SER A 225 1.78 7.40 -5.29
CA SER A 225 0.76 6.67 -6.06
C SER A 225 -0.58 6.66 -5.33
N ALA A 226 -0.59 6.34 -4.03
CA ALA A 226 -1.80 6.39 -3.21
C ALA A 226 -2.48 7.77 -3.22
N ARG A 227 -1.72 8.86 -3.17
CA ARG A 227 -2.24 10.24 -3.26
C ARG A 227 -2.90 10.51 -4.61
N ARG A 228 -2.26 10.08 -5.71
CA ARG A 228 -2.84 10.23 -7.06
C ARG A 228 -4.14 9.44 -7.19
N ILE A 229 -4.17 8.19 -6.71
CA ILE A 229 -5.38 7.36 -6.71
C ILE A 229 -6.51 8.05 -5.93
N ALA A 230 -6.22 8.52 -4.71
CA ALA A 230 -7.20 9.23 -3.88
C ALA A 230 -7.78 10.46 -4.59
N ALA A 231 -6.93 11.25 -5.24
CA ALA A 231 -7.34 12.44 -5.98
C ALA A 231 -8.15 12.13 -7.26
N MET A 232 -7.79 11.08 -7.99
CA MET A 232 -8.36 10.78 -9.31
C MET A 232 -9.60 9.88 -9.28
N LYS A 233 -9.68 8.94 -8.31
CA LYS A 233 -10.73 7.90 -8.28
C LYS A 233 -12.15 8.48 -8.34
N GLY A 234 -12.39 9.60 -7.65
CA GLY A 234 -13.70 10.21 -7.55
C GLY A 234 -14.18 10.75 -8.89
N THR A 235 -13.29 11.45 -9.60
CA THR A 235 -13.57 12.05 -10.91
C THR A 235 -13.87 10.98 -11.95
N PHE A 236 -13.05 9.93 -12.05
CA PHE A 236 -13.32 8.84 -13.01
C PHE A 236 -14.65 8.13 -12.72
N LYS A 237 -14.90 7.76 -11.44
CA LYS A 237 -16.13 7.04 -11.07
C LYS A 237 -17.39 7.84 -11.33
N LYS A 238 -17.36 9.17 -11.14
CA LYS A 238 -18.48 10.07 -11.49
C LYS A 238 -18.79 10.07 -12.98
N ASN A 239 -17.81 9.74 -13.82
CA ASN A 239 -17.93 9.68 -15.29
C ASN A 239 -18.12 8.23 -15.81
N GLY A 240 -18.51 7.28 -14.94
CA GLY A 240 -18.73 5.88 -15.36
C GLY A 240 -17.45 5.11 -15.71
N ILE A 241 -16.28 5.65 -15.35
CA ILE A 241 -14.97 5.02 -15.54
C ILE A 241 -14.50 4.45 -14.20
N TYR A 242 -14.19 3.16 -14.15
CA TYR A 242 -13.57 2.54 -12.99
C TYR A 242 -12.05 2.59 -13.14
N PRO A 243 -11.32 3.39 -12.34
CA PRO A 243 -9.88 3.43 -12.42
C PRO A 243 -9.27 2.35 -11.53
N TYR A 244 -8.31 1.62 -12.09
CA TYR A 244 -7.53 0.60 -11.41
C TYR A 244 -6.04 0.83 -11.70
N HIS A 245 -5.28 1.11 -10.66
CA HIS A 245 -3.92 1.64 -10.78
C HIS A 245 -2.85 0.59 -10.47
N PHE A 246 -1.81 0.53 -11.28
CA PHE A 246 -0.61 -0.25 -11.01
C PHE A 246 0.35 0.60 -10.18
N MET A 247 0.43 0.29 -8.89
CA MET A 247 1.50 0.72 -8.00
C MET A 247 2.61 -0.32 -8.11
N TYR A 248 3.73 0.04 -8.69
CA TYR A 248 4.88 -0.85 -8.77
C TYR A 248 6.09 -0.09 -8.25
N ASP A 249 6.87 -0.74 -7.41
CA ASP A 249 8.18 -0.21 -7.03
C ASP A 249 9.19 -0.64 -8.07
N THR A 250 10.05 0.28 -8.49
CA THR A 250 11.21 -0.06 -9.33
C THR A 250 12.48 -0.19 -8.49
N GLY A 251 12.39 -0.20 -7.15
CA GLY A 251 13.53 -0.26 -6.21
C GLY A 251 14.34 1.04 -6.09
N LEU A 252 14.33 1.85 -7.15
CA LEU A 252 15.16 3.05 -7.31
C LEU A 252 14.80 4.24 -6.43
N LEU A 253 13.58 4.28 -5.90
CA LEU A 253 13.20 5.37 -5.01
C LEU A 253 14.00 5.30 -3.70
N GLU A 254 14.33 4.10 -3.22
CA GLU A 254 15.18 3.93 -2.03
C GLU A 254 16.63 4.34 -2.33
N GLU A 255 17.17 4.06 -3.53
CA GLU A 255 18.50 4.56 -3.92
C GLU A 255 18.55 6.09 -4.04
N VAL A 256 17.54 6.71 -4.65
CA VAL A 256 17.43 8.18 -4.73
C VAL A 256 17.20 8.80 -3.34
N LYS A 257 16.47 8.13 -2.45
CA LYS A 257 16.31 8.55 -1.06
C LYS A 257 17.59 8.41 -0.25
N ASP A 258 18.34 7.33 -0.40
CA ASP A 258 19.61 7.10 0.30
C ASP A 258 20.64 8.17 -0.06
N VAL A 259 20.61 8.65 -1.31
CA VAL A 259 21.40 9.81 -1.76
C VAL A 259 21.03 11.09 -0.98
N VAL A 260 19.75 11.29 -0.65
CA VAL A 260 19.23 12.47 0.06
C VAL A 260 19.36 12.34 1.60
N LEU A 261 19.18 11.14 2.14
CA LEU A 261 19.15 10.88 3.58
C LEU A 261 20.54 10.73 4.20
N ARG A 262 21.55 10.29 3.44
CA ARG A 262 22.93 10.13 3.91
C ARG A 262 23.63 11.46 4.29
N ARG A 263 22.93 12.59 4.22
CA ARG A 263 23.45 13.93 4.56
C ARG A 263 22.78 14.60 5.77
N LYS A 264 21.89 13.90 6.50
CA LYS A 264 21.23 14.47 7.68
C LYS A 264 21.92 14.19 9.02
N ASP A 265 22.85 13.25 9.09
CA ASP A 265 23.56 12.88 10.34
C ASP A 265 25.02 13.38 10.43
N THR A 266 25.39 14.41 9.67
CA THR A 266 26.63 15.15 9.92
C THR A 266 26.35 16.66 9.96
N THR A 267 26.67 17.23 11.12
CA THR A 267 26.51 18.63 11.56
C THR A 267 27.16 19.65 10.61
N GLU A 268 26.61 20.86 10.63
CA GLU A 268 27.14 22.18 10.26
C GLU A 268 28.18 22.33 9.12
N GLU A 269 27.90 23.34 8.29
CA GLU A 269 28.72 23.95 7.24
C GLU A 269 28.74 23.32 5.83
N ARG A 270 28.51 24.24 4.89
CA ARG A 270 28.84 24.27 3.44
C ARG A 270 27.72 23.93 2.46
N ALA A 271 27.60 24.86 1.50
CA ALA A 271 26.63 24.96 0.40
C ALA A 271 26.76 23.84 -0.66
N GLY A 272 26.74 22.57 -0.26
CA GLY A 272 26.89 21.40 -1.15
C GLY A 272 25.62 20.57 -1.38
N GLY A 273 24.48 20.93 -0.78
CA GLY A 273 23.27 20.10 -0.82
C GLY A 273 22.59 19.99 -2.19
N ILE A 274 22.65 21.06 -3.01
CA ILE A 274 21.94 21.16 -4.30
C ILE A 274 22.83 20.70 -5.47
N SER A 275 24.14 21.04 -5.45
CA SER A 275 25.09 20.61 -6.50
C SER A 275 25.17 19.10 -6.59
N ASP A 276 25.26 18.42 -5.44
CA ASP A 276 25.56 16.99 -5.41
C ASP A 276 24.38 16.12 -5.85
N TRP A 277 23.15 16.60 -5.68
CA TRP A 277 21.96 15.91 -6.20
C TRP A 277 21.84 16.08 -7.72
N THR A 278 22.15 17.28 -8.22
CA THR A 278 22.19 17.58 -9.65
C THR A 278 23.28 16.76 -10.34
N ASP A 279 24.48 16.71 -9.76
CA ASP A 279 25.61 15.94 -10.26
C ASP A 279 25.29 14.44 -10.25
N ARG A 280 24.65 13.90 -9.19
CA ARG A 280 24.26 12.49 -9.14
C ARG A 280 23.14 12.12 -10.11
N LEU A 281 22.17 13.00 -10.36
CA LEU A 281 21.19 12.80 -11.43
C LEU A 281 21.85 12.83 -12.81
N LEU A 282 22.84 13.70 -13.00
CA LEU A 282 23.63 13.73 -14.23
C LEU A 282 24.47 12.46 -14.38
N GLU A 283 25.06 11.96 -13.30
CA GLU A 283 25.76 10.66 -13.25
C GLU A 283 24.80 9.50 -13.57
N TRP A 284 23.54 9.57 -13.12
CA TRP A 284 22.48 8.62 -13.44
C TRP A 284 22.11 8.60 -14.94
N GLY A 285 22.17 9.73 -15.64
CA GLY A 285 21.98 9.75 -17.10
C GLY A 285 23.22 9.32 -17.88
N THR A 286 24.42 9.67 -17.40
CA THR A 286 25.64 9.69 -18.24
C THR A 286 26.63 8.55 -17.98
N ARG A 287 26.60 7.90 -16.80
CA ARG A 287 27.57 6.86 -16.42
C ARG A 287 27.03 5.44 -16.57
N ILE A 288 27.94 4.47 -16.64
CA ILE A 288 27.63 3.03 -16.70
C ILE A 288 26.66 2.57 -15.59
N PRO A 289 26.79 3.02 -14.32
CA PRO A 289 25.81 2.72 -13.27
C PRO A 289 24.40 3.23 -13.62
N GLY A 290 24.31 4.45 -14.17
CA GLY A 290 23.05 5.04 -14.61
C GLY A 290 22.29 4.22 -15.66
N ARG A 291 23.01 3.74 -16.69
CA ARG A 291 22.44 2.80 -17.68
C ARG A 291 22.02 1.46 -17.05
N ALA A 292 22.73 0.98 -16.03
CA ALA A 292 22.37 -0.24 -15.31
C ALA A 292 21.06 -0.05 -14.52
N LEU A 293 20.91 1.09 -13.84
CA LEU A 293 19.68 1.47 -13.12
C LEU A 293 18.49 1.65 -14.07
N TRP A 294 18.71 2.24 -15.25
CA TRP A 294 17.67 2.31 -16.29
C TRP A 294 17.25 0.93 -16.81
N ARG A 295 18.21 0.01 -16.96
CA ARG A 295 17.91 -1.38 -17.32
C ARG A 295 17.13 -2.08 -16.21
N GLU A 296 17.45 -1.80 -14.94
CA GLU A 296 16.70 -2.27 -13.79
C GLU A 296 15.26 -1.73 -13.77
N MET A 297 15.03 -0.46 -14.13
CA MET A 297 13.66 0.07 -14.33
C MET A 297 12.86 -0.72 -15.36
N LYS A 298 13.50 -1.03 -16.50
CA LYS A 298 12.87 -1.81 -17.57
C LYS A 298 12.55 -3.22 -17.10
N GLU A 299 13.46 -3.85 -16.36
CA GLU A 299 13.22 -5.16 -15.76
C GLU A 299 12.11 -5.09 -14.70
N GLY A 300 12.09 -4.09 -13.81
CA GLY A 300 11.02 -3.88 -12.83
C GLY A 300 9.64 -3.65 -13.47
N ALA A 301 9.58 -3.06 -14.67
CA ALA A 301 8.35 -2.96 -15.45
C ALA A 301 7.95 -4.28 -16.13
N ARG A 302 8.91 -5.18 -16.38
CA ARG A 302 8.72 -6.49 -17.04
C ARG A 302 8.36 -7.60 -16.07
N LEU A 303 9.01 -7.65 -14.92
CA LEU A 303 8.83 -8.70 -13.89
C LEU A 303 7.36 -8.94 -13.51
N PRO A 304 6.51 -7.92 -13.30
CA PRO A 304 5.08 -8.12 -12.98
C PRO A 304 4.31 -8.93 -14.03
N PHE A 305 4.75 -8.90 -15.28
CA PHE A 305 4.05 -9.50 -16.43
C PHE A 305 4.70 -10.79 -16.92
N LEU A 306 5.66 -11.34 -16.18
CA LEU A 306 6.09 -12.73 -16.39
C LEU A 306 4.94 -13.71 -16.07
N PRO A 307 4.96 -14.95 -16.62
CA PRO A 307 3.98 -15.97 -16.27
C PRO A 307 3.89 -16.15 -14.75
N GLU A 308 2.66 -16.31 -14.25
CA GLU A 308 2.34 -16.50 -12.83
C GLU A 308 2.73 -15.34 -11.90
N ARG A 309 3.21 -14.21 -12.40
CA ARG A 309 3.50 -13.01 -11.59
C ARG A 309 2.27 -12.13 -11.38
N ALA A 310 2.35 -11.22 -10.40
CA ALA A 310 1.20 -10.49 -9.88
C ALA A 310 0.48 -9.63 -10.92
N GLY A 311 1.21 -9.01 -11.85
CA GLY A 311 0.64 -8.26 -12.97
C GLY A 311 -0.14 -9.16 -13.93
N SER A 312 0.46 -10.27 -14.37
CA SER A 312 -0.19 -11.29 -15.22
C SER A 312 -1.43 -11.89 -14.56
N GLN A 313 -1.31 -12.30 -13.28
CA GLN A 313 -2.44 -12.81 -12.51
C GLN A 313 -3.56 -11.78 -12.41
N THR A 314 -3.23 -10.51 -12.24
CA THR A 314 -4.21 -9.42 -12.15
C THR A 314 -4.98 -9.23 -13.44
N LEU A 315 -4.28 -9.22 -14.58
CA LEU A 315 -4.94 -9.15 -15.88
C LEU A 315 -5.83 -10.37 -16.12
N ALA A 316 -5.34 -11.58 -15.81
CA ALA A 316 -6.13 -12.80 -15.95
C ALA A 316 -7.40 -12.77 -15.10
N ILE A 317 -7.32 -12.30 -13.85
CA ILE A 317 -8.48 -12.12 -12.97
C ILE A 317 -9.46 -11.11 -13.56
N TRP A 318 -8.99 -9.93 -13.97
CA TRP A 318 -9.84 -8.92 -14.59
C TRP A 318 -10.55 -9.47 -15.83
N LEU A 319 -9.80 -10.05 -16.78
CA LEU A 319 -10.36 -10.60 -18.01
C LEU A 319 -11.36 -11.72 -17.74
N THR A 320 -11.08 -12.60 -16.77
CA THR A 320 -12.00 -13.68 -16.37
C THR A 320 -13.31 -13.14 -15.80
N GLU A 321 -13.24 -12.19 -14.87
CA GLU A 321 -14.46 -11.61 -14.27
C GLU A 321 -15.23 -10.75 -15.29
N LEU A 322 -14.54 -10.07 -16.20
CA LEU A 322 -15.16 -9.30 -17.26
C LEU A 322 -15.84 -10.19 -18.32
N ALA A 323 -15.25 -11.34 -18.66
CA ALA A 323 -15.85 -12.30 -19.59
C ALA A 323 -17.17 -12.92 -19.06
N ARG A 324 -17.40 -12.90 -17.74
CA ARG A 324 -18.68 -13.33 -17.14
C ARG A 324 -19.81 -12.32 -17.34
N ARG A 325 -19.49 -11.11 -17.78
CA ARG A 325 -20.45 -10.03 -17.95
C ARG A 325 -21.23 -10.27 -19.24
N GLN A 326 -22.56 -10.33 -19.14
CA GLN A 326 -23.46 -10.54 -20.29
C GLN A 326 -23.62 -9.29 -21.19
N ASP A 327 -22.97 -8.17 -20.84
CA ASP A 327 -23.05 -6.90 -21.55
C ASP A 327 -21.65 -6.54 -22.10
N ASP A 328 -21.51 -6.60 -23.42
CA ASP A 328 -20.28 -6.30 -24.19
C ASP A 328 -19.88 -4.81 -24.18
N ARG A 329 -20.63 -3.95 -23.49
CA ARG A 329 -20.39 -2.50 -23.48
C ARG A 329 -19.18 -2.03 -22.68
N LEU A 330 -18.52 -2.90 -21.88
CA LEU A 330 -17.40 -2.43 -21.05
C LEU A 330 -16.14 -2.20 -21.90
N LYS A 331 -15.76 -0.94 -22.05
CA LYS A 331 -14.56 -0.52 -22.78
C LYS A 331 -13.34 -0.51 -21.87
N VAL A 332 -12.24 -1.10 -22.33
CA VAL A 332 -10.96 -1.08 -21.61
C VAL A 332 -10.08 0.06 -22.15
N HIS A 333 -9.51 0.84 -21.24
CA HIS A 333 -8.64 1.96 -21.52
C HIS A 333 -7.32 1.79 -20.76
N LEU A 334 -6.22 2.20 -21.37
CA LEU A 334 -4.90 2.21 -20.77
C LEU A 334 -4.42 3.65 -20.63
N CYS A 335 -3.76 3.97 -19.51
CA CYS A 335 -3.09 5.24 -19.33
C CYS A 335 -1.72 5.04 -18.68
N GLY A 336 -0.66 5.53 -19.30
CA GLY A 336 0.71 5.41 -18.81
C GLY A 336 1.35 6.78 -18.63
N HIS A 337 2.01 7.00 -17.50
CA HIS A 337 2.79 8.21 -17.24
C HIS A 337 4.28 7.88 -17.13
N SER A 338 5.16 8.59 -17.84
CA SER A 338 6.62 8.38 -17.79
C SER A 338 6.97 6.92 -18.08
N THR A 339 7.73 6.23 -17.22
CA THR A 339 8.07 4.81 -17.39
C THR A 339 6.86 3.88 -17.30
N GLY A 340 5.68 4.38 -16.94
CA GLY A 340 4.42 3.63 -17.05
C GLY A 340 4.15 3.18 -18.49
N ALA A 341 4.71 3.87 -19.49
CA ALA A 341 4.69 3.42 -20.89
C ALA A 341 5.49 2.11 -21.09
N ILE A 342 6.54 1.85 -20.31
CA ILE A 342 7.29 0.59 -20.38
C ILE A 342 6.47 -0.54 -19.75
N LEU A 343 5.83 -0.24 -18.62
CA LEU A 343 4.91 -1.20 -17.97
C LEU A 343 3.75 -1.57 -18.89
N LEU A 344 3.11 -0.57 -19.52
CA LEU A 344 2.00 -0.80 -20.45
C LEU A 344 2.42 -1.60 -21.70
N ALA A 345 3.67 -1.46 -22.16
CA ALA A 345 4.19 -2.27 -23.27
C ALA A 345 4.09 -3.77 -22.96
N ARG A 346 4.49 -4.18 -21.75
CA ARG A 346 4.46 -5.59 -21.30
C ARG A 346 3.06 -6.05 -20.94
N LEU A 347 2.25 -5.14 -20.40
CA LEU A 347 0.83 -5.37 -20.15
C LEU A 347 0.09 -5.73 -21.44
N LEU A 348 0.36 -5.01 -22.55
CA LEU A 348 -0.27 -5.29 -23.84
C LEU A 348 0.08 -6.70 -24.36
N GLU A 349 1.34 -7.10 -24.32
CA GLU A 349 1.78 -8.47 -24.68
C GLU A 349 1.03 -9.53 -23.87
N THR A 350 0.88 -9.29 -22.56
CA THR A 350 0.19 -10.24 -21.68
C THR A 350 -1.31 -10.27 -21.95
N MET A 351 -1.93 -9.11 -22.23
CA MET A 351 -3.34 -9.04 -22.59
C MET A 351 -3.63 -9.72 -23.93
N GLU A 352 -2.73 -9.64 -24.91
CA GLU A 352 -2.83 -10.38 -26.18
C GLU A 352 -2.89 -11.89 -25.94
N VAL A 353 -1.98 -12.42 -25.10
CA VAL A 353 -1.95 -13.84 -24.76
C VAL A 353 -3.23 -14.28 -24.04
N LEU A 354 -3.72 -13.46 -23.10
CA LEU A 354 -4.88 -13.79 -22.27
C LEU A 354 -6.23 -13.59 -22.98
N ALA A 355 -6.31 -12.65 -23.92
CA ALA A 355 -7.54 -12.28 -24.63
C ALA A 355 -7.23 -11.87 -26.08
N PRO A 356 -6.96 -12.85 -26.98
CA PRO A 356 -6.39 -12.61 -28.31
C PRO A 356 -7.31 -11.87 -29.29
N THR A 357 -8.57 -11.64 -28.93
CA THR A 357 -9.56 -10.91 -29.74
C THR A 357 -10.03 -9.61 -29.08
N LEU A 358 -9.50 -9.25 -27.90
CA LEU A 358 -9.93 -8.07 -27.17
C LEU A 358 -9.43 -6.78 -27.86
N ARG A 359 -10.34 -5.81 -28.01
CA ARG A 359 -10.00 -4.46 -28.46
C ARG A 359 -9.91 -3.48 -27.29
N ILE A 360 -8.75 -2.88 -27.10
CA ILE A 360 -8.52 -1.78 -26.16
C ILE A 360 -9.01 -0.48 -26.80
N SER A 361 -10.02 0.14 -26.21
CA SER A 361 -10.71 1.30 -26.80
C SER A 361 -9.85 2.57 -26.84
N SER A 362 -8.91 2.72 -25.91
CA SER A 362 -7.85 3.74 -26.04
C SER A 362 -6.62 3.45 -25.19
N CYS A 363 -5.47 3.93 -25.64
CA CYS A 363 -4.23 4.01 -24.87
C CYS A 363 -3.72 5.46 -24.86
N THR A 364 -3.51 6.03 -23.68
CA THR A 364 -2.99 7.40 -23.53
C THR A 364 -1.67 7.39 -22.79
N LEU A 365 -0.63 7.98 -23.39
CA LEU A 365 0.69 8.13 -22.78
C LEU A 365 0.98 9.60 -22.46
N PHE A 366 1.36 9.87 -21.22
CA PHE A 366 1.80 11.18 -20.75
C PHE A 366 3.30 11.18 -20.51
N ALA A 367 4.01 12.04 -21.24
CA ALA A 367 5.45 12.21 -21.20
C ALA A 367 6.19 10.86 -21.14
N PRO A 368 5.95 9.95 -22.11
CA PRO A 368 6.41 8.57 -22.01
C PRO A 368 7.93 8.49 -22.02
N ALA A 369 8.49 7.86 -21.00
CA ALA A 369 9.92 7.56 -20.95
C ALA A 369 10.20 6.25 -21.72
N ALA A 370 9.79 6.22 -22.99
CA ALA A 370 9.86 5.07 -23.88
C ALA A 370 10.60 5.46 -25.16
N SER A 371 11.49 4.60 -25.63
CA SER A 371 12.17 4.81 -26.91
C SER A 371 11.22 4.55 -28.08
N VAL A 372 11.51 5.15 -29.23
CA VAL A 372 10.82 4.85 -30.50
C VAL A 372 10.88 3.35 -30.80
N ALA A 373 12.03 2.71 -30.57
CA ALA A 373 12.18 1.26 -30.75
C ALA A 373 11.21 0.44 -29.86
N LEU A 374 10.95 0.88 -28.61
CA LEU A 374 9.96 0.22 -27.75
C LEU A 374 8.54 0.41 -28.30
N PHE A 375 8.22 1.60 -28.80
CA PHE A 375 6.94 1.88 -29.44
C PHE A 375 6.72 1.01 -30.68
N GLU A 376 7.70 0.96 -31.58
CA GLU A 376 7.63 0.18 -32.82
C GLU A 376 7.46 -1.31 -32.57
N SER A 377 8.06 -1.84 -31.50
CA SER A 377 8.01 -3.26 -31.17
C SER A 377 6.81 -3.68 -30.32
N HIS A 378 6.33 -2.83 -29.39
CA HIS A 378 5.34 -3.23 -28.39
C HIS A 378 4.01 -2.43 -28.45
N TYR A 379 3.91 -1.38 -29.27
CA TYR A 379 2.68 -0.61 -29.43
C TYR A 379 2.18 -0.60 -30.87
N TYR A 380 3.06 -0.25 -31.82
CA TYR A 380 2.71 -0.13 -33.22
C TYR A 380 2.01 -1.38 -33.80
N PRO A 381 2.45 -2.62 -33.50
CA PRO A 381 1.78 -3.81 -34.03
C PRO A 381 0.30 -3.86 -33.64
N TYR A 382 -0.04 -3.42 -32.42
CA TYR A 382 -1.41 -3.40 -31.92
C TYR A 382 -2.28 -2.28 -32.50
N LEU A 383 -1.68 -1.27 -33.13
CA LEU A 383 -2.41 -0.17 -33.78
C LEU A 383 -2.80 -0.51 -35.23
N VAL A 384 -2.11 -1.45 -35.86
CA VAL A 384 -2.31 -1.83 -37.26
C VAL A 384 -3.00 -3.20 -37.41
N THR A 385 -3.35 -3.86 -36.30
CA THR A 385 -4.09 -5.12 -36.33
C THR A 385 -5.52 -4.95 -36.81
N PRO A 386 -6.10 -5.96 -37.50
CA PRO A 386 -7.49 -5.92 -37.91
C PRO A 386 -8.44 -5.93 -36.70
N PRO A 387 -9.69 -5.44 -36.84
CA PRO A 387 -10.67 -5.40 -35.73
C PRO A 387 -11.01 -6.77 -35.12
N THR A 388 -10.70 -7.87 -35.80
CA THR A 388 -10.94 -9.25 -35.35
C THR A 388 -9.81 -9.81 -34.48
N ALA A 389 -8.70 -9.08 -34.35
CA ALA A 389 -7.54 -9.48 -33.54
C ALA A 389 -7.31 -8.48 -32.40
N PHE A 390 -6.54 -8.92 -31.40
CA PHE A 390 -6.12 -8.06 -30.30
C PHE A 390 -5.48 -6.77 -30.81
N GLY A 391 -5.81 -5.67 -30.15
CA GLY A 391 -5.10 -4.42 -30.37
C GLY A 391 -5.78 -3.20 -29.78
N VAL A 392 -5.30 -2.03 -30.19
CA VAL A 392 -5.67 -0.73 -29.62
C VAL A 392 -6.33 0.12 -30.70
N ASP A 393 -7.55 0.60 -30.43
CA ASP A 393 -8.34 1.34 -31.42
C ASP A 393 -7.87 2.79 -31.58
N ARG A 394 -7.41 3.41 -30.49
CA ARG A 394 -6.98 4.81 -30.47
C ARG A 394 -5.81 4.99 -29.53
N MET A 395 -4.76 5.66 -30.00
CA MET A 395 -3.63 6.03 -29.17
C MET A 395 -3.41 7.54 -29.17
N GLN A 396 -3.09 8.08 -27.99
CA GLN A 396 -2.74 9.47 -27.81
C GLN A 396 -1.46 9.56 -27.02
N VAL A 397 -0.51 10.36 -27.52
CA VAL A 397 0.75 10.63 -26.84
C VAL A 397 0.81 12.12 -26.59
N PHE A 398 0.87 12.48 -25.31
CA PHE A 398 1.13 13.84 -24.86
C PHE A 398 2.59 13.91 -24.47
N ASN A 399 3.37 14.68 -25.21
CA ASN A 399 4.77 14.94 -24.88
C ASN A 399 4.99 16.40 -24.51
N LEU A 400 6.09 16.67 -23.82
CA LEU A 400 6.58 18.02 -23.61
C LEU A 400 7.39 18.46 -24.84
N ASP A 401 7.31 19.74 -25.18
CA ASP A 401 8.26 20.33 -26.12
C ASP A 401 9.57 20.69 -25.38
N ASP A 402 10.66 20.88 -26.12
CA ASP A 402 11.98 21.17 -25.55
C ASP A 402 11.96 22.35 -24.58
N ARG A 403 11.16 23.38 -24.88
CA ARG A 403 11.04 24.57 -24.04
C ARG A 403 10.38 24.20 -22.69
N LEU A 404 9.28 23.46 -22.72
CA LEU A 404 8.59 22.98 -21.52
C LEU A 404 9.47 22.02 -20.71
N GLU A 405 10.28 21.17 -21.36
CA GLU A 405 11.23 20.30 -20.65
C GLU A 405 12.34 21.09 -19.97
N LEU A 406 12.84 22.16 -20.59
CA LEU A 406 13.87 23.04 -20.03
C LEU A 406 13.34 23.96 -18.93
N GLU A 407 12.04 24.30 -18.97
CA GLU A 407 11.35 25.11 -17.96
C GLU A 407 10.78 24.27 -16.79
N ASP A 408 10.75 22.93 -16.93
CA ASP A 408 10.25 22.04 -15.88
C ASP A 408 11.17 22.03 -14.64
N THR A 409 10.63 21.64 -13.48
CA THR A 409 11.40 21.54 -12.25
C THR A 409 11.05 20.28 -11.47
N VAL A 410 12.05 19.42 -11.24
CA VAL A 410 11.89 18.24 -10.39
C VAL A 410 12.24 18.61 -8.95
N GLY A 411 11.20 18.89 -8.17
CA GLY A 411 11.31 19.19 -6.74
C GLY A 411 12.06 20.48 -6.41
N GLY A 412 12.28 21.38 -7.38
CA GLY A 412 13.09 22.58 -7.23
C GLY A 412 14.60 22.32 -7.15
N VAL A 413 15.03 21.06 -7.28
CA VAL A 413 16.43 20.65 -7.15
C VAL A 413 17.08 20.44 -8.52
N TYR A 414 16.32 19.95 -9.52
CA TYR A 414 16.73 19.90 -10.93
C TYR A 414 15.77 20.75 -11.74
N ARG A 415 16.32 21.71 -12.51
CA ARG A 415 15.55 22.74 -13.21
C ARG A 415 15.22 22.36 -14.66
N LYS A 416 15.06 21.05 -14.92
CA LYS A 416 14.61 20.49 -16.20
C LYS A 416 13.81 19.21 -15.95
N SER A 417 13.17 18.68 -16.99
CA SER A 417 12.56 17.35 -17.01
C SER A 417 13.60 16.25 -16.88
N LEU A 418 13.32 15.21 -16.09
CA LEU A 418 14.17 14.00 -16.03
C LEU A 418 14.23 13.27 -17.39
N LEU A 419 13.25 13.47 -18.27
CA LEU A 419 13.27 12.88 -19.62
C LEU A 419 14.49 13.36 -20.41
N TYR A 420 14.90 14.62 -20.23
CA TYR A 420 16.08 15.20 -20.89
C TYR A 420 17.40 14.48 -20.57
N LEU A 421 17.47 13.72 -19.47
CA LEU A 421 18.64 12.93 -19.10
C LEU A 421 18.70 11.56 -19.79
N VAL A 422 17.57 11.09 -20.31
CA VAL A 422 17.40 9.73 -20.85
C VAL A 422 16.89 9.69 -22.29
N SER A 423 16.51 10.84 -22.84
CA SER A 423 16.08 11.09 -24.23
C SER A 423 17.24 11.13 -25.20
#